data_AF-A0A3D1IVL0-F1
#
_entry.id   AF-A0A3D1IVL0-F1
#
_cell.length_a   1.000
_cell.length_b   1.000
_cell.length_c   1.000
_cell.angle_alpha   90.00
_cell.angle_beta   90.00
_cell.angle_gamma   90.00
#
_symmetry.space_group_name_H-M   'P 1'
#
loop_
_entity.id
_entity.type
_entity.pdbx_description
1 polymer ?
#
loop_
_entity_poly.entity_id
_entity_poly.type
_entity_poly.pdbx_seq_one_letter_code
_entity_poly.pdbx_strand_id
1 'polypeptide(L)'
;LVKAPIGASVLCPYFVATGISQSQRNRPDDVHADQPTASQKAAQALSDKAVSSGKVSAAQVAEWTFDAIRDGKFYIYSHPGALGNVRARME
;
A
#
# COMPACT_ATOMS: atom_id res chain seq x y z
N LEU A 1 -31.59 7.13 -0.31
CA LEU A 1 -30.34 6.34 -0.45
C LEU A 1 -30.46 5.11 -1.37
N VAL A 2 -31.61 4.42 -1.47
CA VAL A 2 -31.80 3.14 -2.20
C VAL A 2 -31.47 3.15 -3.73
N LYS A 3 -31.16 4.30 -4.33
CA LYS A 3 -30.75 4.44 -5.74
C LYS A 3 -29.62 5.46 -5.95
N ALA A 4 -28.85 5.76 -4.91
CA ALA A 4 -27.73 6.67 -5.06
C ALA A 4 -26.65 6.00 -5.93
N PRO A 5 -26.11 6.66 -6.96
CA PRO A 5 -25.10 6.09 -7.85
C PRO A 5 -23.72 6.10 -7.17
N ILE A 6 -23.57 5.32 -6.10
CA ILE A 6 -22.35 5.23 -5.31
C ILE A 6 -21.56 4.01 -5.76
N GLY A 7 -20.35 4.24 -6.26
CA GLY A 7 -19.35 3.21 -6.54
C GLY A 7 -18.29 3.12 -5.44
N ALA A 8 -17.51 2.04 -5.46
CA ALA A 8 -16.36 1.85 -4.60
C ALA A 8 -15.21 1.20 -5.38
N SER A 9 -13.99 1.46 -4.93
CA SER A 9 -12.78 0.83 -5.44
C SER A 9 -11.85 0.49 -4.28
N VAL A 10 -10.98 -0.49 -4.48
CA VAL A 10 -9.91 -0.87 -3.56
C VAL A 10 -8.56 -0.71 -4.25
N LEU A 11 -7.73 0.15 -3.67
CA LEU A 11 -6.35 0.35 -4.08
C LEU A 11 -5.44 -0.63 -3.35
N CYS A 12 -4.73 -1.45 -4.12
CA CYS A 12 -3.81 -2.48 -3.64
C CYS A 12 -2.39 -2.20 -4.14
N PRO A 13 -1.68 -1.22 -3.55
CA PRO A 13 -0.37 -0.84 -4.02
C PRO A 13 0.71 -1.80 -3.50
N TYR A 14 1.80 -1.94 -4.26
CA TYR A 14 3.05 -2.51 -3.75
C TYR A 14 3.89 -1.43 -3.05
N PHE A 15 5.22 -1.56 -2.99
CA PHE A 15 6.07 -0.51 -2.44
C PHE A 15 6.04 0.77 -3.29
N VAL A 16 5.75 1.90 -2.64
CA VAL A 16 5.69 3.24 -3.21
C VAL A 16 6.52 4.15 -2.33
N ALA A 17 7.38 4.99 -2.92
CA ALA A 17 8.26 5.89 -2.19
C ALA A 17 7.46 6.95 -1.41
N THR A 18 7.12 6.63 -0.16
CA THR A 18 6.37 7.44 0.79
C THR A 18 7.05 7.34 2.16
N GLY A 19 6.48 8.01 3.17
CA GLY A 19 6.98 7.91 4.54
C GLY A 19 6.49 6.67 5.32
N ILE A 20 5.88 5.66 4.70
CA ILE A 20 5.19 4.58 5.43
C ILE A 20 6.13 3.74 6.30
N SER A 21 7.38 3.56 5.91
CA SER A 21 8.36 2.82 6.71
C SER A 21 8.68 3.53 8.04
N GLN A 22 8.40 4.82 8.15
CA GLN A 22 8.56 5.62 9.36
C GLN A 22 7.23 5.84 10.10
N SER A 23 6.28 4.90 9.97
CA SER A 23 4.90 5.03 10.49
C SER A 23 4.80 5.10 12.00
N GLN A 24 5.82 4.68 12.75
CA GLN A 24 5.88 4.83 14.21
C GLN A 24 5.66 6.29 14.67
N ARG A 25 6.00 7.27 13.83
CA ARG A 25 5.73 8.70 14.11
C ARG A 25 4.24 9.06 14.18
N ASN A 26 3.37 8.20 13.62
CA ASN A 26 1.92 8.39 13.58
C ASN A 26 1.20 7.50 14.61
N ARG A 27 1.93 6.74 15.43
CA ARG A 27 1.33 5.87 16.44
C ARG A 27 0.68 6.75 17.53
N PRO A 28 -0.61 6.55 17.86
CA PRO A 28 -1.26 7.25 18.96
C PRO A 28 -0.57 6.97 20.30
N ASP A 29 -0.56 7.96 21.21
CA ASP A 29 0.13 7.86 22.51
C ASP A 29 -0.46 6.78 23.43
N ASP A 30 -1.74 6.46 23.25
CA ASP A 30 -2.45 5.41 24.00
C ASP A 30 -2.20 3.99 23.48
N VAL A 31 -1.45 3.84 22.38
CA VAL A 31 -1.06 2.56 21.82
C VAL A 31 0.38 2.23 22.25
N HIS A 32 0.49 1.34 23.23
CA HIS A 32 1.78 0.89 23.76
C HIS A 32 2.67 0.24 22.69
N ALA A 33 3.98 0.44 22.88
CA ALA A 33 5.02 -0.11 22.03
C ALA A 33 6.22 -0.54 22.86
N ASP A 34 6.54 -1.84 22.79
CA ASP A 34 7.74 -2.37 23.43
C ASP A 34 9.00 -2.05 22.61
N GLN A 35 10.16 -2.28 23.23
CA GLN A 35 11.43 -2.20 22.53
C GLN A 35 11.48 -3.23 21.39
N PRO A 36 11.87 -2.84 20.17
CA PRO A 36 11.85 -3.74 19.04
C PRO A 36 12.87 -4.87 19.21
N THR A 37 12.42 -6.09 18.93
CA THR A 37 13.26 -7.29 18.88
C THR A 37 14.26 -7.19 17.72
N ALA A 38 15.27 -8.07 17.72
CA ALA A 38 16.25 -8.13 16.62
C ALA A 38 15.59 -8.39 15.26
N SER A 39 14.57 -9.27 15.19
CA SER A 39 13.85 -9.55 13.94
C SER A 39 13.03 -8.35 13.47
N GLN A 40 12.42 -7.59 14.39
CA GLN A 40 11.68 -6.37 14.06
C GLN A 40 12.61 -5.27 13.52
N LYS A 41 13.82 -5.11 14.07
CA LYS A 41 14.83 -4.18 13.54
C LYS A 41 15.28 -4.57 12.12
N ALA A 42 15.48 -5.86 11.87
CA ALA A 42 15.81 -6.34 10.53
C ALA A 42 14.67 -6.11 9.53
N ALA A 43 13.43 -6.38 9.94
CA ALA A 43 12.24 -6.12 9.12
C ALA A 43 12.10 -4.62 8.78
N GLN A 44 12.34 -3.73 9.76
CA GLN A 44 12.34 -2.29 9.55
C GLN A 44 13.33 -1.85 8.46
N ALA A 45 14.59 -2.32 8.53
CA ALA A 45 15.60 -2.01 7.52
C ALA A 45 15.21 -2.52 6.11
N LEU A 46 14.58 -3.70 6.03
CA LEU A 46 14.07 -4.23 4.77
C LEU A 46 12.92 -3.38 4.22
N SER A 47 11.98 -2.96 5.09
CA SER A 47 10.87 -2.09 4.71
C SER A 47 11.36 -0.72 4.22
N ASP A 48 12.35 -0.11 4.90
CA ASP A 48 12.96 1.15 4.48
C ASP A 48 13.54 1.04 3.06
N LYS A 49 14.34 0.00 2.81
CA LYS A 49 14.92 -0.25 1.48
C LYS A 49 13.86 -0.51 0.41
N ALA A 50 12.83 -1.31 0.74
CA ALA A 50 11.79 -1.68 -0.22
C ALA A 50 10.95 -0.46 -0.64
N VAL A 51 10.58 0.38 0.33
CA VAL A 51 9.84 1.63 0.09
C VAL A 51 10.69 2.64 -0.69
N SER A 52 11.96 2.84 -0.31
CA SER A 52 12.83 3.83 -0.95
C SER A 52 13.24 3.46 -2.37
N SER A 53 13.22 2.16 -2.72
CA SER A 53 13.55 1.65 -4.04
C SER A 53 12.33 1.48 -4.97
N GLY A 54 11.14 1.87 -4.51
CA GLY A 54 9.90 1.83 -5.29
C GLY A 54 10.03 2.65 -6.58
N LYS A 55 9.79 2.01 -7.73
CA LYS A 55 9.88 2.67 -9.05
C LYS A 55 8.65 3.52 -9.38
N VAL A 56 7.52 3.20 -8.76
CA VAL A 56 6.26 3.93 -8.93
C VAL A 56 6.18 5.03 -7.88
N SER A 57 5.90 6.25 -8.32
CA SER A 57 5.74 7.42 -7.45
C SER A 57 4.32 7.49 -6.87
N ALA A 58 4.16 8.18 -5.73
CA ALA A 58 2.84 8.43 -5.16
C ALA A 58 1.90 9.19 -6.12
N ALA A 59 2.45 10.12 -6.92
CA ALA A 59 1.69 10.86 -7.92
C ALA A 59 1.13 9.94 -9.02
N GLN A 60 1.93 8.96 -9.48
CA GLN A 60 1.48 7.99 -10.47
C GLN A 60 0.41 7.05 -9.91
N VAL A 61 0.53 6.64 -8.64
CA VAL A 61 -0.55 5.89 -7.97
C VAL A 61 -1.84 6.70 -7.88
N ALA A 62 -1.74 8.01 -7.62
CA ALA A 62 -2.90 8.88 -7.59
C ALA A 62 -3.57 8.94 -8.98
N GLU A 63 -2.80 9.17 -10.05
CA GLU A 63 -3.30 9.18 -11.43
C GLU A 63 -4.09 7.91 -11.76
N TRP A 64 -3.51 6.73 -11.51
CA TRP A 64 -4.18 5.44 -11.74
C TRP A 64 -5.43 5.25 -10.88
N THR A 65 -5.44 5.79 -9.67
CA THR A 65 -6.60 5.74 -8.79
C THR A 65 -7.75 6.57 -9.36
N PHE A 66 -7.46 7.78 -9.84
CA PHE A 66 -8.47 8.65 -10.46
C PHE A 66 -9.01 8.07 -11.77
N ASP A 67 -8.15 7.46 -12.58
CA ASP A 67 -8.59 6.78 -13.81
C ASP A 67 -9.48 5.58 -13.49
N ALA A 68 -9.14 4.79 -12.48
CA ALA A 68 -9.96 3.66 -12.05
C ALA A 68 -11.33 4.08 -11.51
N ILE A 69 -11.39 5.18 -10.76
CA ILE A 69 -12.65 5.76 -10.29
C ILE A 69 -13.51 6.20 -11.48
N ARG A 70 -12.92 6.88 -12.48
CA ARG A 70 -13.61 7.34 -13.69
C ARG A 70 -14.19 6.16 -14.48
N ASP A 71 -13.44 5.06 -14.54
CA ASP A 71 -13.80 3.85 -15.28
C ASP A 71 -14.70 2.87 -14.50
N GLY A 72 -15.04 3.18 -13.23
CA GLY A 72 -15.80 2.27 -12.37
C GLY A 72 -15.08 0.96 -12.04
N LYS A 73 -13.74 0.96 -12.02
CA LYS A 73 -12.91 -0.22 -11.73
C LYS A 73 -12.83 -0.47 -10.23
N PHE A 74 -13.16 -1.69 -9.81
CA PHE A 74 -13.09 -2.06 -8.39
C PHE A 74 -11.65 -2.30 -7.92
N TYR A 75 -10.88 -3.18 -8.57
CA TYR A 75 -9.50 -3.48 -8.17
C TYR A 75 -8.47 -2.60 -8.88
N ILE A 76 -7.60 -1.95 -8.10
CA ILE A 76 -6.55 -1.07 -8.62
C ILE A 76 -5.19 -1.58 -8.14
N TYR A 77 -4.40 -2.16 -9.06
CA TYR A 77 -3.05 -2.66 -8.78
C TYR A 77 -2.01 -1.72 -9.37
N SER A 78 -1.12 -1.19 -8.52
CA SER A 78 -0.06 -0.29 -8.99
C SER A 78 1.12 -1.00 -9.68
N HIS A 79 1.21 -2.33 -9.54
CA HIS A 79 2.31 -3.14 -10.08
C HIS A 79 1.78 -4.46 -10.67
N PRO A 80 1.17 -4.44 -11.88
CA PRO A 80 0.55 -5.65 -12.46
C PRO A 80 1.56 -6.79 -12.68
N GLY A 81 2.85 -6.48 -12.91
CA GLY A 81 3.91 -7.48 -13.01
C GLY A 81 4.29 -8.16 -11.69
N ALA A 82 3.81 -7.68 -10.54
CA ALA A 82 4.12 -8.21 -9.22
C ALA A 82 3.07 -9.19 -8.68
N LEU A 83 2.12 -9.63 -9.51
CA LEU A 83 1.00 -10.51 -9.09
C LEU A 83 1.35 -12.00 -9.05
N GLY A 84 2.60 -12.39 -9.37
CA GLY A 84 3.02 -13.80 -9.35
C GLY A 84 2.81 -14.48 -7.99
N ASN A 85 3.16 -13.80 -6.90
CA ASN A 85 2.95 -14.30 -5.53
C ASN A 85 1.46 -14.41 -5.17
N VAL A 86 0.61 -13.55 -5.74
CA VAL A 86 -0.85 -13.63 -5.54
C VAL A 86 -1.40 -14.87 -6.21
N ARG A 87 -0.98 -15.15 -7.45
CA ARG A 87 -1.39 -16.36 -8.18
C ARG A 87 -1.02 -17.63 -7.41
N ALA A 88 0.25 -17.78 -7.03
CA ALA A 88 0.73 -18.97 -6.33
C ALA A 88 0.06 -19.25 -4.98
N ARG A 89 -0.54 -18.22 -4.35
CA ARG A 89 -1.31 -18.38 -3.09
C ARG A 89 -2.74 -18.84 -3.32
N MET A 90 -3.30 -18.55 -4.50
CA MET A 90 -4.71 -18.80 -4.83
C MET A 90 -4.91 -20.11 -5.59
N GLU A 91 -3.82 -20.69 -6.10
CA GLU A 91 -3.75 -22.08 -6.58
C GLU A 91 -3.48 -23.03 -5.41
#